data_AF-A0A960IEM3-F1
#
_entry.id   AF-A0A960IEM3-F1
#
_cell.length_a   1.000
_cell.length_b   1.000
_cell.length_c   1.000
_cell.angle_alpha   90.00
_cell.angle_beta   90.00
_cell.angle_gamma   90.00
#
_symmetry.space_group_name_H-M   'P 1'
#
loop_
_entity.id
_entity.type
_entity.pdbx_description
1 polymer ?
#
loop_
_entity_poly.entity_id
_entity_poly.type
_entity_poly.pdbx_seq_one_letter_code
_entity_poly.pdbx_strand_id
1 'polypeptide(L)'
;MGRARRLHQRALQADWQVGHGNVRVTPLVGEPIELTGVAAVVWAVLDMPRTANEVFAEALQIDPLLDEADVRAALDGMIESSLVWTNDDERSEGEIAI
;
A
#
# COMPACT_ATOMS: atom_id res chain seq x y z
N MET A 1 -15.24 11.18 -6.95
CA MET A 1 -14.81 9.78 -7.17
C MET A 1 -13.33 9.77 -7.60
N GLY A 2 -12.43 9.56 -6.64
CA GLY A 2 -10.98 9.79 -6.75
C GLY A 2 -10.24 8.84 -7.69
N ARG A 3 -9.14 9.33 -8.28
CA ARG A 3 -8.20 8.57 -9.14
C ARG A 3 -7.60 7.34 -8.42
N ALA A 4 -7.42 7.45 -7.11
CA ALA A 4 -6.95 6.41 -6.20
C ALA A 4 -7.79 5.12 -6.26
N ARG A 5 -9.12 5.23 -6.12
CA ARG A 5 -10.05 4.09 -6.19
C ARG A 5 -10.02 3.35 -7.54
N ARG A 6 -9.82 4.07 -8.65
CA ARG A 6 -9.70 3.47 -9.98
C ARG A 6 -8.37 2.73 -10.18
N LEU A 7 -7.29 3.22 -9.57
CA LEU A 7 -6.01 2.53 -9.56
C LEU A 7 -6.09 1.27 -8.70
N HIS A 8 -6.67 1.34 -7.50
CA HIS A 8 -6.88 0.19 -6.62
C HIS A 8 -7.72 -0.92 -7.28
N GLN A 9 -8.84 -0.59 -7.91
CA GLN A 9 -9.67 -1.58 -8.62
C GLN A 9 -8.94 -2.26 -9.80
N ARG A 10 -8.06 -1.54 -10.50
CA ARG A 10 -7.23 -2.13 -11.56
C ARG A 10 -6.14 -3.03 -10.99
N ALA A 11 -5.62 -2.66 -9.82
CA ALA A 11 -4.55 -3.38 -9.15
C ALA A 11 -5.06 -4.71 -8.54
N LEU A 12 -6.30 -4.77 -8.04
CA LEU A 12 -6.96 -6.03 -7.63
C LEU A 12 -7.14 -7.05 -8.78
N GLN A 13 -6.98 -6.62 -10.03
CA GLN A 13 -7.06 -7.46 -11.24
C GLN A 13 -5.71 -7.50 -11.98
N ALA A 14 -4.60 -7.37 -11.26
CA ALA A 14 -3.26 -7.30 -11.83
C ALA A 14 -2.32 -8.35 -11.25
N ASP A 15 -1.28 -8.69 -12.01
CA ASP A 15 -0.11 -9.39 -11.47
C ASP A 15 0.81 -8.36 -10.80
N TRP A 16 1.23 -8.65 -9.57
CA TRP A 16 2.04 -7.75 -8.75
C TRP A 16 3.46 -8.31 -8.62
N GLN A 17 4.44 -7.47 -8.90
CA GLN A 17 5.84 -7.73 -8.57
C GLN A 17 6.32 -6.64 -7.63
N VAL A 18 6.84 -7.04 -6.47
CA VAL A 18 7.34 -6.11 -5.46
C VAL A 18 8.77 -6.46 -5.09
N GLY A 19 9.61 -5.43 -4.96
CA GLY A 19 10.97 -5.56 -4.43
C GLY A 19 11.79 -4.28 -4.60
N HIS A 20 12.72 -4.04 -3.68
CA HIS A 20 13.64 -2.88 -3.67
C HIS A 20 12.90 -1.52 -3.72
N GLY A 21 11.83 -1.39 -2.93
CA GLY A 21 10.99 -0.21 -2.88
C GLY A 21 10.18 0.03 -4.15
N ASN A 22 10.14 -0.92 -5.09
CA ASN A 22 9.36 -0.78 -6.33
C ASN A 22 8.22 -1.78 -6.36
N VAL A 23 7.09 -1.33 -6.88
CA VAL A 23 5.93 -2.15 -7.16
C VAL A 23 5.57 -1.99 -8.62
N ARG A 24 5.64 -3.09 -9.36
CA ARG A 24 5.14 -3.17 -10.72
C ARG A 24 3.78 -3.84 -10.72
N VAL A 25 2.78 -3.11 -11.19
CA VAL A 25 1.40 -3.59 -11.34
C VAL A 25 1.17 -3.86 -12.83
N THR A 26 0.96 -5.12 -13.20
CA THR A 26 0.66 -5.52 -14.58
C THR A 26 -0.84 -5.82 -14.70
N PRO A 27 -1.67 -4.86 -15.14
CA PRO A 27 -3.12 -5.08 -15.27
C PRO A 27 -3.43 -6.07 -16.39
N LEU A 28 -4.54 -6.80 -16.27
CA LEU A 28 -5.05 -7.69 -17.34
C LEU A 28 -5.25 -6.97 -18.68
N VAL A 29 -5.51 -5.67 -18.64
CA VAL A 29 -5.68 -4.82 -19.82
C VAL A 29 -4.98 -3.48 -19.59
N GLY A 30 -4.07 -3.12 -20.50
CA GLY A 30 -3.33 -1.86 -20.48
C GLY A 30 -1.82 -2.04 -20.30
N GLU A 31 -1.13 -0.92 -20.10
CA GLU A 31 0.32 -0.94 -19.85
C GLU A 31 0.61 -1.17 -18.35
N PRO A 32 1.72 -1.86 -18.02
CA PRO A 32 2.19 -1.96 -16.64
C PRO A 32 2.42 -0.58 -16.02
N ILE A 33 2.08 -0.45 -14.75
CA ILE A 33 2.33 0.75 -13.95
C ILE A 33 3.46 0.43 -12.98
N GLU A 34 4.52 1.24 -13.02
CA GLU A 34 5.58 1.20 -12.02
C GLU A 34 5.31 2.27 -10.95
N LEU A 35 5.20 1.80 -9.71
CA LEU A 35 5.14 2.63 -8.51
C LEU A 35 6.48 2.47 -7.79
N THR A 36 7.05 3.57 -7.33
CA THR A 36 8.39 3.59 -6.71
C THR A 36 8.32 4.18 -5.31
N GLY A 37 9.21 3.73 -4.43
CA GLY A 37 9.30 4.13 -3.03
C GLY A 37 8.42 3.31 -2.08
N VAL A 38 8.62 3.53 -0.78
CA VAL A 38 7.97 2.76 0.31
C VAL A 38 6.45 2.83 0.26
N ALA A 39 5.87 3.97 -0.15
CA ALA A 39 4.43 4.14 -0.32
C ALA A 39 3.84 3.20 -1.38
N ALA A 40 4.62 2.79 -2.38
CA ALA A 40 4.19 1.81 -3.37
C ALA A 40 3.98 0.44 -2.71
N VAL A 41 4.95 0.02 -1.88
CA VAL A 41 4.90 -1.25 -1.14
C VAL A 41 3.73 -1.23 -0.14
N VAL A 42 3.56 -0.15 0.61
CA VAL A 42 2.42 0.02 1.53
C VAL A 42 1.09 -0.06 0.80
N TRP A 43 0.97 0.58 -0.36
CA TRP A 43 -0.23 0.50 -1.19
C TRP A 43 -0.52 -0.92 -1.70
N ALA A 44 0.52 -1.70 -2.02
CA ALA A 44 0.38 -3.09 -2.46
C ALA A 44 -0.11 -4.01 -1.34
N VAL A 45 0.36 -3.78 -0.10
CA VAL A 45 -0.04 -4.56 1.08
C VAL A 45 -1.48 -4.27 1.51
N LEU A 46 -1.97 -3.05 1.26
CA LEU A 46 -3.33 -2.63 1.58
C LEU A 46 -4.37 -3.08 0.51
N ASP A 47 -4.20 -4.27 -0.06
CA ASP A 47 -5.17 -4.88 -0.97
C ASP A 47 -6.51 -5.23 -0.28
N MET A 48 -6.43 -5.53 1.01
CA MET A 48 -7.54 -5.73 1.94
C MET A 48 -7.38 -4.86 3.19
N PRO A 49 -8.46 -4.59 3.95
CA PRO A 49 -8.36 -3.92 5.24
C PRO A 49 -7.43 -4.68 6.19
N ARG A 50 -6.47 -3.97 6.80
CA ARG A 50 -5.45 -4.55 7.68
C ARG A 50 -5.09 -3.58 8.80
N THR A 51 -4.61 -4.09 9.93
CA THR A 51 -4.03 -3.24 10.99
C THR A 51 -2.67 -2.69 10.57
N ALA A 52 -2.21 -1.61 11.19
CA ALA A 52 -0.88 -1.06 10.93
C ALA A 52 0.23 -2.11 11.15
N ASN A 53 0.11 -2.94 12.19
CA ASN A 53 1.07 -4.01 12.49
C ASN A 53 1.15 -5.07 11.38
N GLU A 54 0.01 -5.45 10.80
CA GLU A 54 -0.01 -6.36 9.65
C GLU A 54 0.62 -5.72 8.41
N VAL A 55 0.36 -4.43 8.18
CA VAL A 55 1.00 -3.68 7.09
C VAL A 55 2.52 -3.67 7.25
N PHE A 56 3.02 -3.40 8.46
CA PHE A 56 4.47 -3.43 8.75
C PHE A 56 5.07 -4.80 8.52
N ALA A 57 4.46 -5.84 9.08
CA ALA A 57 4.97 -7.20 8.99
C ALA A 57 5.05 -7.69 7.53
N GLU A 58 4.03 -7.40 6.73
CA GLU A 58 3.97 -7.85 5.34
C GLU A 58 4.86 -7.01 4.42
N ALA A 59 4.93 -5.69 4.62
CA ALA A 59 5.86 -4.83 3.89
C ALA A 59 7.32 -5.29 4.07
N LEU A 60 7.71 -5.68 5.28
CA LEU A 60 9.06 -6.21 5.57
C LEU A 60 9.30 -7.62 5.02
N GLN A 61 8.27 -8.46 4.93
CA GLN A 61 8.38 -9.77 4.27
C GLN A 61 8.60 -9.62 2.77
N ILE A 62 7.91 -8.65 2.17
CA ILE A 62 7.98 -8.35 0.74
C ILE A 62 9.31 -7.66 0.37
N ASP A 63 9.74 -6.69 1.19
CA ASP A 63 11.03 -6.02 1.01
C ASP A 63 11.76 -5.89 2.36
N PRO A 64 12.68 -6.83 2.66
CA PRO A 64 13.45 -6.84 3.91
C PRO A 64 14.41 -5.66 4.09
N LEU A 65 14.58 -4.81 3.07
CA LEU A 65 15.43 -3.62 3.16
C LEU A 65 14.69 -2.39 3.66
N LEU A 66 13.36 -2.47 3.82
CA LEU A 66 12.57 -1.37 4.35
C LEU A 66 12.83 -1.17 5.85
N ASP A 67 12.77 0.08 6.29
CA ASP A 67 12.71 0.44 7.70
C ASP A 67 11.25 0.60 8.14
N GLU A 68 10.91 0.12 9.34
CA GLU A 68 9.60 0.33 9.96
C GLU A 68 9.25 1.82 10.02
N ALA A 69 10.24 2.68 10.30
CA ALA A 69 10.05 4.13 10.34
C ALA A 69 9.59 4.69 8.98
N ASP A 70 10.16 4.21 7.89
CA ASP A 70 9.80 4.64 6.54
C ASP A 70 8.42 4.13 6.12
N VAL A 71 8.09 2.88 6.48
CA VAL A 71 6.76 2.30 6.25
C VAL A 71 5.70 3.08 7.02
N ARG A 72 6.00 3.49 8.26
CA ARG A 72 5.08 4.28 9.08
C ARG A 72 4.89 5.69 8.52
N ALA A 73 5.98 6.35 8.13
CA ALA A 73 5.92 7.68 7.51
C ALA A 73 5.13 7.66 6.19
N ALA A 74 5.30 6.61 5.38
CA ALA A 74 4.53 6.44 4.15
C ALA A 74 3.03 6.24 4.44
N LEU A 75 2.70 5.38 5.40
CA LEU A 75 1.34 5.12 5.82
C LEU A 75 0.65 6.38 6.36
N ASP A 76 1.31 7.13 7.23
CA ASP A 76 0.81 8.40 7.77
C ASP A 76 0.56 9.42 6.64
N GLY A 77 1.50 9.57 5.70
CA GLY A 77 1.33 10.47 4.55
C GLY A 77 0.17 10.09 3.63
N MET A 78 -0.13 8.79 3.52
CA MET A 78 -1.27 8.29 2.73
C MET A 78 -2.61 8.57 3.43
N ILE A 79 -2.65 8.47 4.76
CA ILE A 79 -3.81 8.86 5.57
C ILE A 79 -4.05 10.37 5.48
N GLU A 80 -3.01 11.19 5.66
CA GLU A 80 -3.09 12.65 5.54
C GLU A 80 -3.58 13.09 4.16
N SER A 81 -3.16 12.38 3.11
CA SER A 81 -3.59 12.61 1.73
C SER A 81 -5.00 12.08 1.43
N SER A 82 -5.68 11.47 2.40
CA SER A 82 -6.99 10.80 2.23
C SER A 82 -6.97 9.73 1.14
N LEU A 83 -5.81 9.11 0.91
CA LEU A 83 -5.65 7.97 0.00
C LEU A 83 -6.01 6.66 0.67
N VAL A 84 -5.91 6.63 2.00
CA VAL A 84 -6.18 5.51 2.89
C VAL A 84 -6.93 6.08 4.09
N TRP A 85 -7.83 5.30 4.68
CA TRP A 85 -8.60 5.69 5.86
C TRP A 85 -8.44 4.63 6.97
N THR A 86 -8.52 5.06 8.23
CA THR A 86 -8.49 4.20 9.43
C THR A 86 -9.86 4.21 10.09
N ASN A 87 -10.35 3.03 10.52
CA ASN A 87 -11.63 2.89 11.24
C ASN A 87 -11.54 3.30 12.72
N ASP A 88 -10.33 3.45 13.27
CA ASP A 88 -10.11 3.69 14.69
C ASP A 88 -9.16 4.86 14.92
N ASP A 89 -9.44 5.65 15.98
CA ASP A 89 -8.60 6.78 16.40
C ASP A 89 -7.25 6.29 16.96
N GLU A 90 -7.17 5.02 17.41
CA GLU A 90 -5.95 4.34 17.83
C GLU A 90 -5.32 3.53 16.68
N ARG A 91 -4.39 4.18 15.97
CA ARG A 91 -3.70 3.70 14.75
C ARG A 91 -2.97 2.35 14.87
N SER A 92 -2.82 1.79 16.07
CA SER A 92 -2.12 0.52 16.31
C SER A 92 -3.03 -0.71 16.20
N GLU A 93 -4.33 -0.55 16.45
CA GLU A 93 -5.33 -1.64 16.44
C GLU A 93 -6.43 -1.41 15.39
N GLY A 94 -6.54 -0.18 14.87
CA GLY A 94 -7.51 0.15 13.83
C GLY A 94 -7.21 -0.46 12.47
N GLU A 95 -8.27 -0.94 11.80
CA GLU A 95 -8.21 -1.37 10.41
C GLU A 95 -7.98 -0.18 9.47
N ILE A 96 -7.05 -0.38 8.53
CA ILE A 96 -6.60 0.57 7.53
C ILE A 96 -7.00 0.04 6.14
N ALA A 97 -7.63 0.87 5.32
CA ALA A 97 -8.09 0.49 3.98
C ALA A 97 -8.00 1.64 2.97
N ILE A 98 -7.90 1.29 1.67
CA ILE A 98 -7.87 2.22 0.52
C ILE A 98 -9.28 2.66 0.09
#